data_AF-V5RIL0-F1
#
_entry.id   AF-V5RIL0-F1
#
_cell.length_a   1.000
_cell.length_b   1.000
_cell.length_c   1.000
_cell.angle_alpha   90.00
_cell.angle_beta   90.00
_cell.angle_gamma   90.00
#
_symmetry.space_group_name_H-M   'P 1'
#
loop_
_entity.id
_entity.type
_entity.pdbx_description
1 polymer ?
#
loop_
_entity_poly.entity_id
_entity_poly.type
_entity_poly.pdbx_seq_one_letter_code
_entity_poly.pdbx_strand_id
1 'polypeptide(L)'
;MKKILGILGAMGMVATTGATVISCGTKVSKETSETEKNMLAKIEEAVKDKTFKNNDEAIKAVKDAATSVNNVTANDADPAANGKILFVEASVVTKTIKVKYKYSISDSKDKDKYIWSSKEETKSFNVKITE
;
A
#
# COMPACT_ATOMS: atom_id res chain seq x y z
N MET A 1 2.90 57.38 20.04
CA MET A 1 2.88 55.99 20.56
C MET A 1 2.40 55.09 19.42
N LYS A 2 3.29 54.46 18.64
CA LYS A 2 3.69 53.04 18.76
C LYS A 2 2.51 52.12 19.07
N LYS A 3 2.07 51.30 18.09
CA LYS A 3 2.22 49.83 18.13
C LYS A 3 1.46 49.08 16.99
N ILE A 4 2.25 48.27 16.25
CA ILE A 4 1.96 46.89 15.76
C ILE A 4 0.92 46.81 14.62
N LEU A 5 1.27 46.71 13.33
CA LEU A 5 2.18 45.79 12.62
C LEU A 5 2.00 44.32 13.04
N GLY A 6 1.11 43.59 12.37
CA GLY A 6 0.94 42.16 12.60
C GLY A 6 -0.09 41.47 11.73
N ILE A 7 -0.17 41.77 10.42
CA ILE A 7 -0.86 40.88 9.46
C ILE A 7 0.22 39.97 8.89
N LEU A 8 0.54 38.92 9.66
CA LEU A 8 1.47 37.87 9.28
C LEU A 8 0.66 36.67 8.79
N GLY A 9 0.69 36.42 7.48
CA GLY A 9 0.67 35.08 6.91
C GLY A 9 -0.64 34.29 6.97
N ALA A 10 -1.66 34.73 6.24
CA ALA A 10 -2.65 33.81 5.68
C ALA A 10 -2.20 33.46 4.25
N MET A 11 -1.51 32.34 4.08
CA MET A 11 -1.48 31.49 2.88
C MET A 11 -0.39 30.44 3.04
N GLY A 12 -0.80 29.18 3.13
CA GLY A 12 0.13 28.05 3.19
C GLY A 12 -0.27 26.96 4.17
N MET A 13 -1.55 26.57 4.22
CA MET A 13 -1.87 25.20 4.64
C MET A 13 -1.33 24.25 3.56
N VAL A 14 -0.03 23.98 3.58
CA VAL A 14 0.46 22.67 3.15
C VAL A 14 0.08 21.76 4.30
N ALA A 15 -1.06 21.10 4.17
CA ALA A 15 -1.34 19.88 4.91
C ALA A 15 -0.32 18.84 4.43
N THR A 16 0.89 18.91 4.96
CA THR A 16 1.80 17.77 4.98
C THR A 16 1.07 16.73 5.78
N THR A 17 0.41 15.82 5.08
CA THR A 17 -0.25 14.65 5.66
C THR A 17 0.76 14.03 6.60
N GLY A 18 0.50 14.19 7.90
CA GLY A 18 1.38 13.69 8.93
C GLY A 18 1.65 12.23 8.61
N ALA A 19 2.92 11.86 8.57
CA ALA A 19 3.30 10.50 8.87
C ALA A 19 2.78 10.25 10.29
N THR A 20 1.54 9.77 10.40
CA THR A 20 1.06 9.16 11.63
C THR A 20 1.92 7.92 11.79
N VAL A 21 3.00 8.08 12.56
CA VAL A 21 3.68 6.95 13.19
C VAL A 21 2.58 6.17 13.89
N ILE A 22 2.41 4.94 13.43
CA ILE A 22 1.42 3.99 13.92
C ILE A 22 1.86 3.64 15.34
N SER A 23 1.46 4.45 16.31
CA SER A 23 1.52 4.13 17.73
C SER A 23 0.20 3.48 18.11
N CYS A 24 0.05 2.23 17.69
CA CYS A 24 -0.83 1.28 18.35
C CYS A 24 -0.22 -0.09 18.10
N GLY A 25 0.35 -0.68 19.16
CA GLY A 25 1.09 -1.92 19.16
C GLY A 25 0.25 -3.16 18.83
N THR A 26 -0.37 -3.20 17.67
CA THR A 26 -0.75 -4.45 17.03
C THR A 26 0.52 -4.93 16.34
N LYS A 27 1.22 -5.88 16.95
CA LYS A 27 2.41 -6.50 16.36
C LYS A 27 1.99 -7.13 15.02
N VAL A 28 2.15 -6.38 13.94
CA VAL A 28 2.27 -6.94 12.61
C VAL A 28 3.46 -7.88 12.69
N SER A 29 3.20 -9.18 12.52
CA SER A 29 4.20 -10.24 12.71
C SER A 29 5.45 -9.93 11.89
N LYS A 30 6.62 -10.36 12.37
CA LYS A 30 7.88 -10.27 11.61
C LYS A 30 7.74 -10.94 10.22
N GLU A 31 6.88 -11.96 10.12
CA GLU A 31 6.53 -12.67 8.88
C GLU A 31 5.71 -11.81 7.90
N THR A 32 4.85 -10.92 8.41
CA THR A 32 4.08 -9.99 7.58
C THR A 32 4.99 -8.97 6.92
N SER A 33 6.04 -8.51 7.63
CA SER A 33 7.03 -7.59 7.07
C SER A 33 7.89 -8.22 5.98
N GLU A 34 8.15 -9.53 6.05
CA GLU A 34 8.91 -10.24 5.02
C GLU A 34 8.05 -10.53 3.79
N THR A 35 6.80 -10.96 3.99
CA THR A 35 5.84 -11.20 2.90
C THR A 35 5.56 -9.91 2.12
N GLU A 36 5.41 -8.78 2.82
CA GLU A 36 5.24 -7.46 2.20
C GLU A 36 6.47 -7.13 1.33
N LYS A 37 7.66 -7.21 1.91
CA LYS A 37 8.90 -6.90 1.17
C LYS A 37 9.04 -7.77 -0.07
N ASN A 38 8.74 -9.06 0.04
CA ASN A 38 8.80 -9.99 -1.09
C ASN A 38 7.76 -9.65 -2.17
N MET A 39 6.52 -9.34 -1.78
CA MET A 39 5.47 -8.89 -2.69
C MET A 39 5.87 -7.62 -3.43
N LEU A 40 6.34 -6.60 -2.70
CA LEU A 40 6.74 -5.32 -3.29
C LEU A 40 7.98 -5.48 -4.18
N ALA A 41 8.94 -6.31 -3.80
CA ALA A 41 10.11 -6.61 -4.63
C ALA A 41 9.69 -7.29 -5.95
N LYS A 42 8.76 -8.26 -5.89
CA LYS A 42 8.25 -8.93 -7.11
C LYS A 42 7.50 -7.98 -8.03
N ILE A 43 6.70 -7.08 -7.46
CA ILE A 43 6.03 -6.02 -8.22
C ILE A 43 7.07 -5.12 -8.88
N GLU A 44 8.09 -4.68 -8.14
CA GLU A 44 9.17 -3.85 -8.67
C GLU A 44 9.89 -4.57 -9.82
N GLU A 45 10.30 -5.82 -9.66
CA GLU A 45 10.91 -6.62 -10.73
C GLU A 45 10.00 -6.76 -11.96
N ALA A 46 8.68 -6.86 -11.75
CA ALA A 46 7.73 -7.04 -12.83
C ALA A 46 7.54 -5.78 -13.69
N VAL A 47 7.78 -4.59 -13.13
CA VAL A 47 7.58 -3.31 -13.82
C VAL A 47 8.88 -2.57 -14.15
N LYS A 48 9.94 -2.86 -13.41
CA LYS A 48 11.26 -2.25 -13.59
C LYS A 48 11.77 -2.58 -14.99
N ASP A 49 12.18 -1.53 -15.69
CA ASP A 49 12.73 -1.57 -17.05
C ASP A 49 11.81 -2.20 -18.12
N LYS A 50 10.55 -2.53 -17.79
CA LYS A 50 9.54 -2.92 -18.77
C LYS A 50 8.80 -1.72 -19.31
N THR A 51 8.46 -1.81 -20.59
CA THR A 51 7.58 -0.86 -21.26
C THR A 51 6.28 -1.58 -21.57
N PHE A 52 5.18 -1.06 -21.05
CA PHE A 52 3.85 -1.61 -21.25
C PHE A 52 3.14 -0.88 -22.40
N LYS A 53 2.31 -1.62 -23.15
CA LYS A 53 1.56 -1.03 -24.27
C LYS A 53 0.41 -0.15 -23.79
N ASN A 54 -0.14 -0.44 -22.61
CA ASN A 54 -1.23 0.30 -22.00
C ASN A 54 -1.26 0.10 -20.48
N ASN A 55 -2.17 0.82 -19.81
CA ASN A 55 -2.35 0.76 -18.37
C ASN A 55 -2.81 -0.62 -17.89
N ASP A 56 -3.70 -1.29 -18.64
CA ASP A 56 -4.25 -2.60 -18.27
C ASP A 56 -3.18 -3.69 -18.22
N GLU A 57 -2.27 -3.73 -19.19
CA GLU A 57 -1.13 -4.65 -19.18
C GLU A 57 -0.22 -4.41 -17.98
N ALA A 58 0.02 -3.14 -17.65
CA ALA A 58 0.86 -2.76 -16.52
C ALA A 58 0.21 -3.17 -15.18
N ILE A 59 -1.09 -2.91 -15.01
CA ILE A 59 -1.87 -3.33 -13.84
C ILE A 59 -1.90 -4.86 -13.72
N LYS A 60 -2.12 -5.56 -14.84
CA LYS A 60 -2.15 -7.03 -14.86
C LYS A 60 -0.80 -7.60 -14.43
N ALA A 61 0.31 -7.10 -14.98
CA ALA A 61 1.65 -7.56 -14.60
C ALA A 61 1.92 -7.36 -13.10
N VAL A 62 1.48 -6.25 -12.53
CA VAL A 62 1.58 -5.99 -11.09
C VAL A 62 0.73 -6.95 -10.27
N LYS A 63 -0.51 -7.19 -10.67
CA LYS A 63 -1.41 -8.12 -9.98
C LYS A 63 -0.87 -9.55 -10.02
N ASP A 64 -0.39 -10.01 -11.17
CA ASP A 64 0.19 -11.34 -11.36
C ASP A 64 1.46 -11.49 -10.52
N ALA A 65 2.33 -10.47 -10.52
CA ALA A 65 3.55 -10.48 -9.69
C ALA A 65 3.24 -10.49 -8.19
N ALA A 66 2.29 -9.67 -7.75
CA ALA A 66 1.87 -9.59 -6.36
C ALA A 66 1.33 -10.94 -5.85
N THR A 67 0.42 -11.55 -6.60
CA THR A 67 -0.25 -12.81 -6.24
C THR A 67 0.63 -14.05 -6.45
N SER A 68 1.79 -13.91 -7.10
CA SER A 68 2.80 -14.98 -7.18
C SER A 68 3.53 -15.21 -5.85
N VAL A 69 3.46 -14.28 -4.90
CA VAL A 69 4.11 -14.40 -3.60
C VAL A 69 3.22 -15.18 -2.65
N ASN A 70 3.82 -16.16 -1.96
CA ASN A 70 3.12 -16.94 -0.94
C ASN A 70 2.49 -16.04 0.13
N ASN A 71 1.31 -16.43 0.61
CA ASN A 71 0.51 -15.65 1.56
C ASN A 71 -0.04 -14.32 1.04
N VAL A 72 0.13 -13.99 -0.25
CA VAL A 72 -0.60 -12.91 -0.92
C VAL A 72 -1.81 -13.48 -1.66
N THR A 73 -2.97 -12.84 -1.51
CA THR A 73 -4.21 -13.20 -2.21
C THR A 73 -4.86 -11.95 -2.78
N ALA A 74 -5.65 -12.09 -3.84
CA ALA A 74 -6.55 -11.04 -4.34
C ALA A 74 -8.03 -11.35 -4.05
N ASN A 75 -8.29 -12.36 -3.21
CA ASN A 75 -9.62 -12.74 -2.76
C ASN A 75 -9.87 -12.22 -1.34
N ASP A 76 -10.91 -11.41 -1.18
CA ASP A 76 -11.34 -10.78 0.08
C ASP A 76 -12.14 -11.74 0.99
N ALA A 77 -12.01 -13.05 0.79
CA ALA A 77 -12.47 -14.05 1.74
C ALA A 77 -11.69 -13.94 3.06
N ASP A 78 -12.31 -14.41 4.15
CA ASP A 78 -11.68 -14.37 5.48
C ASP A 78 -10.29 -15.02 5.47
N PRO A 79 -9.26 -14.36 6.02
CA PRO A 79 -7.91 -14.90 6.01
C PRO A 79 -7.82 -16.12 6.95
N ALA A 80 -7.19 -17.18 6.44
CA ALA A 80 -7.00 -18.41 7.24
C ALA A 80 -5.88 -18.32 8.30
N ALA A 81 -5.06 -17.26 8.28
CA ALA A 81 -3.91 -17.09 9.17
C ALA A 81 -3.52 -15.62 9.30
N ASN A 82 -2.79 -15.26 10.36
CA ASN A 82 -2.16 -13.94 10.55
C ASN A 82 -1.02 -13.73 9.53
N GLY A 83 -0.81 -12.49 9.10
CA GLY A 83 0.29 -12.10 8.23
C GLY A 83 0.13 -12.42 6.75
N LYS A 84 -1.07 -12.86 6.33
CA LYS A 84 -1.46 -12.87 4.92
C LYS A 84 -1.64 -11.43 4.41
N ILE A 85 -1.45 -11.23 3.12
CA ILE A 85 -1.65 -9.95 2.45
C ILE A 85 -2.81 -10.07 1.46
N LEU A 86 -3.77 -9.18 1.56
CA LEU A 86 -4.80 -8.99 0.54
C LEU A 86 -4.37 -7.88 -0.39
N PHE A 87 -4.10 -8.21 -1.65
CA PHE A 87 -4.02 -7.25 -2.73
C PHE A 87 -5.42 -6.72 -3.02
N VAL A 88 -5.62 -5.41 -2.84
CA VAL A 88 -6.93 -4.76 -3.01
C VAL A 88 -7.07 -4.29 -4.44
N GLU A 89 -6.14 -3.47 -4.91
CA GLU A 89 -6.20 -2.89 -6.26
C GLU A 89 -4.83 -2.40 -6.73
N ALA A 90 -4.69 -2.23 -8.04
CA ALA A 90 -3.64 -1.43 -8.63
C ALA A 90 -4.23 -0.44 -9.65
N SER A 91 -3.72 0.78 -9.66
CA SER A 91 -4.15 1.85 -10.56
C SER A 91 -2.96 2.62 -11.12
N VAL A 92 -3.03 3.03 -12.39
CA VAL A 92 -2.00 3.89 -13.01
C VAL A 92 -2.41 5.35 -12.86
N VAL A 93 -1.51 6.17 -12.31
CA VAL A 93 -1.64 7.62 -12.24
C VAL A 93 -0.36 8.21 -12.79
N THR A 94 -0.44 8.94 -13.91
CA THR A 94 0.70 9.69 -14.50
C THR A 94 2.00 8.87 -14.57
N LYS A 95 1.96 7.68 -15.18
CA LYS A 95 3.12 6.75 -15.32
C LYS A 95 3.63 6.15 -14.00
N THR A 96 2.83 6.18 -12.94
CA THR A 96 3.09 5.51 -11.67
C THR A 96 1.96 4.53 -11.36
N ILE A 97 2.28 3.28 -11.05
CA ILE A 97 1.31 2.32 -10.52
C ILE A 97 1.23 2.48 -9.02
N LYS A 98 0.03 2.73 -8.49
CA LYS A 98 -0.30 2.68 -7.07
C LYS A 98 -0.92 1.33 -6.76
N VAL A 99 -0.35 0.61 -5.82
CA VAL A 99 -0.83 -0.70 -5.34
C VAL A 99 -1.35 -0.54 -3.93
N LYS A 100 -2.59 -0.95 -3.69
CA LYS A 100 -3.20 -0.98 -2.36
C LYS A 100 -3.28 -2.40 -1.84
N TYR A 101 -3.00 -2.57 -0.54
CA TYR A 101 -3.08 -3.87 0.11
C TYR A 101 -3.42 -3.75 1.60
N LYS A 102 -3.90 -4.85 2.17
CA LYS A 102 -4.23 -5.02 3.60
C LYS A 102 -3.50 -6.22 4.16
N TYR A 103 -3.38 -6.28 5.48
CA TYR A 103 -2.81 -7.42 6.19
C TYR A 103 -3.88 -8.16 6.96
N SER A 104 -3.76 -9.48 7.08
CA SER A 104 -4.55 -10.20 8.05
C SER A 104 -3.98 -9.98 9.46
N ILE A 105 -4.88 -9.72 10.39
CA ILE A 105 -4.60 -9.57 11.82
C ILE A 105 -5.53 -10.50 12.60
N SER A 106 -5.14 -10.91 13.80
CA SER A 106 -6.06 -11.62 14.70
C SER A 106 -7.24 -10.74 15.07
N ASP A 107 -8.44 -11.32 15.10
CA ASP A 107 -9.63 -10.60 15.53
C ASP A 107 -9.50 -10.23 17.01
N SER A 108 -9.85 -8.97 17.32
CA SER A 108 -9.75 -8.43 18.68
C SER A 108 -10.67 -9.13 19.70
N LYS A 109 -11.76 -9.73 19.23
CA LYS A 109 -12.78 -10.43 20.02
C LYS A 109 -12.54 -11.94 20.05
N ASP A 110 -11.91 -12.50 19.01
CA ASP A 110 -11.63 -13.92 18.87
C ASP A 110 -10.23 -14.16 18.29
N LYS A 111 -9.28 -14.54 19.15
CA LYS A 111 -7.86 -14.66 18.76
C LYS A 111 -7.59 -15.81 17.79
N ASP A 112 -8.52 -16.77 17.69
CA ASP A 112 -8.46 -17.91 16.77
C ASP A 112 -9.06 -17.56 15.39
N LYS A 113 -9.67 -16.37 15.25
CA LYS A 113 -10.08 -15.79 13.99
C LYS A 113 -9.11 -14.74 13.50
N TYR A 114 -9.07 -14.59 12.17
CA TYR A 114 -8.32 -13.55 11.51
C TYR A 114 -9.23 -12.73 10.61
N ILE A 115 -8.96 -11.43 10.54
CA ILE A 115 -9.69 -10.46 9.73
C ILE A 115 -8.70 -9.61 8.93
N TRP A 116 -9.16 -9.01 7.85
CA TRP A 116 -8.37 -8.01 7.12
C TRP A 116 -8.29 -6.71 7.91
N SER A 117 -7.11 -6.10 7.94
CA SER A 117 -6.89 -4.81 8.59
C SER A 117 -7.78 -3.74 7.96
N SER A 118 -8.41 -2.92 8.80
CA SER A 118 -9.20 -1.77 8.33
C SER A 118 -8.34 -0.70 7.68
N LYS A 119 -7.02 -0.72 7.93
CA LYS A 119 -6.04 0.16 7.30
C LYS A 119 -5.54 -0.46 6.00
N GLU A 120 -5.60 0.32 4.93
CA GLU A 120 -4.97 0.02 3.64
C GLU A 120 -3.61 0.70 3.57
N GLU A 121 -2.60 -0.04 3.12
CA GLU A 121 -1.30 0.50 2.76
C GLU A 121 -1.26 0.72 1.24
N THR A 122 -0.55 1.76 0.81
CA THR A 122 -0.40 2.09 -0.62
C THR A 122 1.07 2.25 -0.98
N LYS A 123 1.52 1.55 -2.02
CA LYS A 123 2.88 1.69 -2.58
C LYS A 123 2.83 2.12 -4.02
N SER A 124 3.79 2.96 -4.41
CA SER A 124 3.91 3.52 -5.75
C SER A 124 5.13 2.97 -6.47
N PHE A 125 4.97 2.61 -7.75
CA PHE A 125 6.04 2.12 -8.62
C PHE A 125 6.04 2.90 -9.93
N ASN A 126 7.22 3.40 -10.34
CA ASN A 126 7.34 4.07 -11.63
C ASN A 126 7.31 3.05 -12.77
N VAL A 127 6.56 3.36 -13.81
CA VAL A 127 6.42 2.48 -14.98
C VAL A 127 6.59 3.26 -16.28
N LYS A 128 7.05 2.56 -17.32
CA LYS A 128 7.10 3.11 -18.67
C LYS A 128 5.91 2.57 -19.43
N ILE A 129 5.06 3.46 -19.95
CA ILE A 129 3.91 3.11 -20.78
C ILE A 129 4.06 3.90 -22.07
N THR A 130 4.01 3.20 -23.21
CA THR A 130 3.95 3.83 -24.53
C THR A 130 2.50 4.17 -24.81
N GLU A 131 2.19 5.47 -24.75
CA GLU A 131 0.90 6.04 -25.15
C GLU A 131 0.78 6.13 -26.68
#